data_AF-A0A935ZYL5-F1
#
_entry.id   AF-A0A935ZYL5-F1
#
_cell.length_a   1.000
_cell.length_b   1.000
_cell.length_c   1.000
_cell.angle_alpha   90.00
_cell.angle_beta   90.00
_cell.angle_gamma   90.00
#
_symmetry.space_group_name_H-M   'P 1'
#
loop_
_entity.id
_entity.type
_entity.pdbx_description
1 polymer ?
#
loop_
_entity_poly.entity_id
_entity_poly.type
_entity_poly.pdbx_seq_one_letter_code
_entity_poly.pdbx_strand_id
1 'polypeptide(L)'
;MVALVDFLISLMLLLALMAWYRVVPDVRVLALPLFTLLAFLAAAGPGIWFAAINLKYRDFRFIVPFVVQLGLYISPVGFSSAIVPEQWRLLYSLNPMVGVIDGFRWCLLGADVNLDPIGIGISAGLSLILLYLGLRRFRNTERFFADIV
;
A
#
# COMPACT_ATOMS: atom_id res chain seq x y z
N MET A 1 -11.92 -15.80 6.96
CA MET A 1 -11.41 -17.11 6.51
C MET A 1 -10.84 -17.07 5.11
N VAL A 2 -11.56 -16.54 4.11
CA VAL A 2 -11.07 -16.42 2.72
C VAL A 2 -9.70 -15.72 2.62
N ALA A 3 -9.55 -14.52 3.20
CA ALA A 3 -8.28 -13.79 3.16
C ALA A 3 -7.07 -14.53 3.79
N LEU A 4 -7.31 -15.37 4.80
CA LEU A 4 -6.25 -16.15 5.44
C LEU A 4 -5.81 -17.32 4.55
N VAL A 5 -6.76 -17.95 3.87
CA VAL A 5 -6.49 -18.99 2.87
C VAL A 5 -5.74 -18.39 1.68
N ASP A 6 -6.19 -17.24 1.16
CA ASP A 6 -5.53 -16.53 0.06
C ASP A 6 -4.09 -16.13 0.42
N PHE A 7 -3.88 -15.66 1.66
CA PHE A 7 -2.55 -15.34 2.18
C PHE A 7 -1.65 -16.58 2.25
N LEU A 8 -2.15 -17.70 2.79
CA LEU A 8 -1.39 -18.95 2.89
C LEU A 8 -0.99 -19.48 1.50
N ILE A 9 -1.93 -19.48 0.55
CA ILE A 9 -1.67 -19.91 -0.84
C ILE A 9 -0.60 -19.01 -1.47
N SER A 10 -0.75 -17.68 -1.33
CA SER A 10 0.19 -16.70 -1.88
C SER A 10 1.59 -16.84 -1.25
N LEU A 11 1.66 -17.09 0.06
CA LEU A 11 2.91 -17.31 0.79
C LEU A 11 3.60 -18.60 0.36
N MET A 12 2.86 -19.70 0.23
CA MET A 12 3.41 -20.97 -0.26
C MET A 12 3.97 -20.83 -1.67
N LEU A 13 3.24 -20.14 -2.55
CA LEU A 13 3.67 -19.90 -3.92
C LEU A 13 4.92 -19.02 -3.96
N LEU A 14 4.98 -17.97 -3.13
CA LEU A 14 6.18 -17.14 -2.97
C LEU A 14 7.39 -17.97 -2.51
N LEU A 15 7.24 -18.78 -1.47
CA LEU A 15 8.33 -19.63 -0.96
C LEU A 15 8.80 -20.65 -2.00
N ALA A 16 7.89 -21.25 -2.76
CA ALA A 16 8.22 -22.17 -3.85
C ALA A 16 9.04 -21.46 -4.94
N LEU A 17 8.65 -20.24 -5.33
CA LEU A 17 9.41 -19.43 -6.28
C LEU A 17 10.78 -19.03 -5.72
N MET A 18 10.87 -18.62 -4.45
CA MET A 18 12.16 -18.27 -3.83
C MET A 18 13.12 -19.47 -3.81
N ALA A 19 12.62 -20.66 -3.51
CA ALA A 19 13.40 -21.89 -3.59
C ALA A 19 13.86 -22.19 -5.03
N TRP A 20 12.97 -21.99 -6.02
CA TRP A 20 13.28 -22.18 -7.44
C TRP A 20 14.35 -21.20 -7.96
N TYR A 21 14.20 -19.91 -7.64
CA TYR A 21 15.14 -18.85 -8.03
C TYR A 21 16.39 -18.77 -7.14
N ARG A 22 16.51 -19.65 -6.13
CA ARG A 22 17.62 -19.68 -5.14
C ARG A 22 17.82 -18.34 -4.43
N VAL A 23 16.73 -17.62 -4.17
CA VAL A 23 16.75 -16.37 -3.42
C VAL A 23 16.58 -16.70 -1.95
N VAL A 24 17.63 -16.48 -1.16
CA VAL A 24 17.58 -16.66 0.29
C VAL A 24 17.22 -15.32 0.93
N PRO A 25 16.18 -15.24 1.76
CA PRO A 25 15.83 -14.01 2.45
C PRO A 25 16.99 -13.59 3.37
N ASP A 26 17.44 -12.34 3.23
CA ASP A 26 18.53 -11.76 4.01
C ASP A 26 18.02 -11.23 5.37
N VAL A 27 18.91 -10.72 6.24
CA VAL A 27 18.55 -10.08 7.52
C VAL A 27 17.55 -8.94 7.32
N ARG A 28 17.47 -8.39 6.11
CA ARG A 28 16.47 -7.40 5.66
C ARG A 28 15.01 -7.81 5.90
N VAL A 29 14.70 -9.11 6.01
CA VAL A 29 13.37 -9.60 6.39
C VAL A 29 12.90 -9.03 7.73
N LEU A 30 13.81 -8.68 8.64
CA LEU A 30 13.47 -8.02 9.90
C LEU A 30 12.78 -6.66 9.72
N ALA A 31 12.92 -6.03 8.54
CA ALA A 31 12.25 -4.78 8.21
C ALA A 31 10.84 -4.98 7.63
N LEU A 32 10.40 -6.23 7.37
CA LEU A 32 9.03 -6.51 6.90
C LEU A 32 7.94 -5.94 7.82
N PRO A 33 8.02 -6.03 9.16
CA PRO A 33 7.00 -5.44 10.05
C PRO A 33 6.87 -3.93 9.85
N LEU A 34 7.97 -3.23 9.60
CA LEU A 34 7.97 -1.78 9.35
C LEU A 34 7.24 -1.44 8.03
N PHE A 35 7.56 -2.14 6.94
CA PHE A 35 6.87 -1.92 5.66
C PHE A 35 5.41 -2.38 5.69
N THR A 36 5.10 -3.40 6.49
CA THR A 36 3.71 -3.81 6.74
C THR A 36 2.92 -2.73 7.47
N LEU A 37 3.53 -2.10 8.48
CA LEU A 37 2.93 -0.94 9.16
C LEU A 37 2.72 0.22 8.20
N LEU A 38 3.71 0.51 7.35
CA LEU A 38 3.60 1.55 6.32
C LEU A 38 2.45 1.26 5.34
N ALA A 39 2.33 0.02 4.87
CA ALA A 39 1.23 -0.43 4.02
C ALA A 39 -0.13 -0.23 4.69
N PHE A 40 -0.23 -0.59 5.98
CA PHE A 40 -1.44 -0.39 6.77
C PHE A 40 -1.81 1.09 6.86
N LEU A 41 -0.84 1.98 7.18
CA LEU A 41 -1.09 3.43 7.24
C LEU A 41 -1.52 3.99 5.87
N ALA A 42 -0.86 3.56 4.80
CA ALA A 42 -1.18 3.97 3.43
C ALA A 42 -2.60 3.56 3.02
N ALA A 43 -3.06 2.37 3.41
CA ALA A 43 -4.38 1.86 3.10
C ALA A 43 -5.47 2.41 4.04
N ALA A 44 -5.15 2.64 5.31
CA ALA A 44 -6.10 3.09 6.33
C ALA A 44 -6.67 4.47 6.02
N GLY A 45 -5.85 5.43 5.58
CA GLY A 45 -6.31 6.79 5.26
C GLY A 45 -7.42 6.83 4.19
N PRO A 46 -7.16 6.34 2.97
CA PRO A 46 -8.18 6.22 1.93
C PRO A 46 -9.34 5.32 2.34
N GLY A 47 -9.08 4.21 3.04
CA GLY A 47 -10.12 3.29 3.49
C GLY A 47 -11.14 3.94 4.43
N ILE A 48 -10.65 4.68 5.43
CA ILE A 48 -11.49 5.45 6.36
C ILE A 48 -12.24 6.56 5.61
N TRP A 49 -11.59 7.22 4.66
CA TRP A 49 -12.21 8.26 3.85
C TRP A 49 -13.36 7.72 2.99
N PHE A 50 -13.15 6.59 2.31
CA PHE A 50 -14.19 5.91 1.54
C PHE A 50 -15.30 5.37 2.43
N ALA A 51 -15.00 4.87 3.62
CA ALA A 51 -16.02 4.44 4.59
C ALA A 51 -16.94 5.61 4.98
N ALA A 52 -16.36 6.79 5.27
CA ALA A 52 -17.14 7.99 5.59
C ALA A 52 -18.05 8.42 4.43
N ILE A 53 -17.57 8.32 3.18
CA ILE A 53 -18.37 8.66 1.98
C ILE A 53 -19.46 7.60 1.74
N ASN A 54 -19.15 6.32 1.91
CA ASN A 54 -20.09 5.23 1.67
C ASN A 54 -21.33 5.31 2.57
N LEU A 55 -21.16 5.78 3.82
CA LEU A 55 -22.26 6.05 4.74
C LEU A 55 -23.24 7.09 4.18
N LYS A 56 -22.75 8.10 3.46
CA LYS A 56 -23.56 9.15 2.84
C LYS A 56 -24.07 8.76 1.44
N TYR A 57 -23.28 8.01 0.67
CA TYR A 57 -23.56 7.63 -0.71
C TYR A 57 -23.26 6.14 -0.94
N ARG A 58 -24.31 5.32 -0.96
CA ARG A 58 -24.18 3.85 -1.07
C ARG A 58 -23.56 3.39 -2.40
N ASP A 59 -23.69 4.17 -3.47
CA ASP A 59 -23.17 3.84 -4.81
C ASP A 59 -21.64 3.75 -4.86
N PHE A 60 -20.93 4.41 -3.93
CA PHE A 60 -19.48 4.31 -3.83
C PHE A 60 -18.98 2.89 -3.54
N ARG A 61 -19.85 1.99 -3.05
CA ARG A 61 -19.52 0.58 -2.85
C ARG A 61 -19.06 -0.10 -4.15
N PHE A 62 -19.58 0.33 -5.30
CA PHE A 62 -19.20 -0.21 -6.61
C PHE A 62 -17.94 0.45 -7.18
N ILE A 63 -17.67 1.70 -6.79
CA ILE A 63 -16.54 2.50 -7.29
C ILE A 63 -15.23 2.08 -6.59
N VAL A 64 -15.27 1.78 -5.29
CA VAL A 64 -14.09 1.40 -4.51
C VAL A 64 -13.28 0.26 -5.16
N PRO A 65 -13.86 -0.90 -5.53
CA PRO A 65 -13.08 -1.98 -6.13
C PRO A 65 -12.46 -1.57 -7.48
N PHE A 66 -13.13 -0.74 -8.26
CA PHE A 66 -12.58 -0.20 -9.51
C PHE A 66 -11.36 0.71 -9.27
N VAL A 67 -11.44 1.60 -8.28
CA VAL A 67 -10.32 2.49 -7.91
C VAL A 67 -9.13 1.69 -7.39
N VAL A 68 -9.36 0.66 -6.57
CA VAL A 68 -8.30 -0.23 -6.09
C VAL A 68 -7.65 -0.98 -7.26
N GLN A 69 -8.46 -1.46 -8.22
CA GLN A 69 -7.95 -2.15 -9.40
C GLN A 69 -7.12 -1.23 -10.31
N LEU A 70 -7.55 0.02 -10.52
CA LEU A 70 -6.72 1.01 -11.20
C LEU A 70 -5.43 1.31 -10.42
N GLY A 71 -5.51 1.40 -9.09
CA GLY A 71 -4.36 1.61 -8.22
C GLY A 71 -3.28 0.54 -8.37
N LEU A 72 -3.67 -0.72 -8.61
CA LEU A 72 -2.74 -1.81 -8.90
C LEU A 72 -1.87 -1.53 -10.12
N TYR A 73 -2.46 -1.03 -11.21
CA TYR A 73 -1.76 -0.75 -12.47
C TYR A 73 -0.83 0.46 -12.39
N ILE A 74 -1.16 1.44 -11.54
CA ILE A 74 -0.36 2.65 -11.33
C ILE A 74 0.81 2.38 -10.37
N SER A 75 0.75 1.29 -9.61
CA SER A 75 1.75 0.92 -8.61
C SER A 75 2.81 -0.03 -9.19
N PRO A 76 4.01 -0.14 -8.58
CA PRO A 76 5.13 -0.94 -9.10
C PRO A 76 4.95 -2.45 -8.78
N VAL A 77 3.75 -2.95 -9.01
CA VAL A 77 3.38 -4.36 -8.79
C VAL A 77 3.84 -5.20 -9.98
N GLY A 78 3.49 -4.77 -11.21
CA GLY A 78 3.83 -5.51 -12.43
C GLY A 78 5.19 -5.17 -13.03
N PHE A 79 5.80 -4.05 -12.63
CA PHE A 79 7.08 -3.57 -13.13
C PHE A 79 7.94 -3.00 -12.01
N SER A 80 9.26 -2.92 -12.22
CA SER A 80 10.18 -2.30 -11.27
C SER A 80 10.11 -0.78 -11.37
N SER A 81 10.08 -0.08 -10.24
CA SER A 81 10.21 1.39 -10.18
C SER A 81 11.52 1.89 -10.79
N ALA A 82 12.55 1.03 -10.86
CA ALA A 82 13.82 1.32 -11.50
C ALA A 82 13.71 1.62 -13.00
N ILE A 83 12.70 1.08 -13.69
CA ILE A 83 12.46 1.29 -15.13
C ILE A 83 11.92 2.71 -15.41
N VAL A 84 11.33 3.37 -14.41
CA VAL A 84 10.77 4.71 -14.57
C VAL A 84 11.91 5.73 -14.75
N PRO A 85 11.88 6.58 -15.79
CA PRO A 85 12.89 7.61 -16.02
C PRO A 85 13.01 8.56 -14.83
N GLU A 86 14.21 9.05 -14.55
CA GLU A 86 14.53 9.85 -13.36
C GLU A 86 13.65 11.09 -13.21
N GLN A 87 13.35 11.78 -14.33
CA GLN A 87 12.44 12.94 -14.36
C GLN A 87 11.01 12.64 -13.87
N TRP A 88 10.54 11.40 -14.04
CA TRP A 88 9.20 10.97 -13.62
C TRP A 88 9.21 10.24 -12.27
N ARG A 89 10.39 9.90 -11.71
CA ARG A 89 10.48 9.19 -10.43
C ARG A 89 9.84 9.97 -9.29
N LEU A 90 10.01 11.29 -9.24
CA LEU A 90 9.43 12.11 -8.17
C LEU A 90 7.89 12.08 -8.21
N LEU A 91 7.31 12.24 -9.41
CA LEU A 91 5.87 12.13 -9.61
C LEU A 91 5.37 10.72 -9.28
N TYR A 92 6.14 9.71 -9.64
CA TYR A 92 5.82 8.31 -9.35
C TYR A 92 5.83 8.03 -7.84
N SER A 93 6.82 8.53 -7.11
CA SER A 93 6.95 8.43 -5.65
C SER A 93 5.83 9.14 -4.87
N LEU A 94 4.97 9.94 -5.52
CA LEU A 94 3.75 10.47 -4.90
C LEU A 94 2.69 9.38 -4.65
N ASN A 95 2.83 8.20 -5.24
CA ASN A 95 2.01 7.06 -4.87
C ASN A 95 2.62 6.40 -3.61
N PRO A 96 1.95 6.43 -2.45
CA PRO A 96 2.49 5.87 -1.21
C PRO A 96 2.74 4.36 -1.28
N MET A 97 2.07 3.66 -2.22
CA MET A 97 2.31 2.24 -2.46
C MET A 97 3.66 1.96 -3.12
N VAL A 98 4.30 2.96 -3.76
CA VAL A 98 5.63 2.80 -4.38
C VAL A 98 6.67 2.45 -3.32
N GLY A 99 6.82 3.29 -2.28
CA GLY A 99 7.79 3.03 -1.21
C GLY A 99 7.46 1.77 -0.41
N VAL A 100 6.18 1.41 -0.28
CA VAL A 100 5.75 0.15 0.34
C VAL A 100 6.23 -1.04 -0.47
N ILE A 101 5.85 -1.12 -1.75
CA ILE A 101 6.14 -2.27 -2.61
C ILE A 101 7.65 -2.43 -2.82
N ASP A 102 8.37 -1.34 -3.05
CA ASP A 102 9.83 -1.37 -3.20
C ASP A 102 10.51 -1.84 -1.91
N GLY A 103 10.00 -1.44 -0.74
CA GLY A 103 10.44 -1.94 0.57
C GLY A 103 10.24 -3.45 0.74
N PHE A 104 9.07 -3.96 0.38
CA PHE A 104 8.79 -5.41 0.40
C PHE A 104 9.73 -6.16 -0.56
N ARG A 105 9.97 -5.64 -1.76
CA ARG A 105 10.90 -6.24 -2.73
C ARG A 105 12.33 -6.25 -2.18
N TRP A 106 12.78 -5.17 -1.56
CA TRP A 106 14.10 -5.09 -0.95
C TRP A 106 14.29 -6.08 0.21
N CYS A 107 13.26 -6.26 1.04
CA CYS A 107 13.27 -7.22 2.14
C CYS A 107 13.34 -8.68 1.66
N LEU A 108 12.62 -9.02 0.59
CA LEU A 108 12.44 -10.40 0.14
C LEU A 108 13.42 -10.84 -0.95
N LEU A 109 13.77 -9.94 -1.87
CA LEU A 109 14.58 -10.24 -3.07
C LEU A 109 16.06 -9.87 -2.92
N GLY A 110 16.45 -9.09 -1.90
CA GLY A 110 17.86 -8.82 -1.59
C GLY A 110 18.53 -7.71 -2.40
N ALA A 111 19.85 -7.82 -2.57
CA ALA A 111 20.79 -6.71 -2.85
C ALA A 111 20.63 -5.99 -4.20
N ASP A 112 19.98 -6.58 -5.19
CA ASP A 112 19.83 -5.99 -6.53
C ASP A 112 18.72 -4.93 -6.61
N VAL A 113 17.93 -4.77 -5.54
CA VAL A 113 16.93 -3.72 -5.41
C VAL A 113 17.57 -2.52 -4.69
N ASN A 114 17.82 -1.43 -5.39
CA ASN A 114 18.22 -0.18 -4.74
C ASN A 114 16.98 0.47 -4.11
N LEU A 115 16.97 0.58 -2.78
CA LEU A 115 15.97 1.41 -2.09
C LEU A 115 16.32 2.88 -2.32
N ASP A 116 15.33 3.65 -2.77
CA ASP A 116 15.39 5.11 -2.75
C ASP A 116 14.87 5.62 -1.39
N PRO A 117 15.73 6.10 -0.48
CA PRO A 117 15.30 6.58 0.83
C PRO A 117 14.37 7.79 0.73
N ILE A 118 14.52 8.60 -0.33
CA ILE A 118 13.70 9.79 -0.57
C ILE A 118 12.28 9.35 -0.92
N GLY A 119 12.13 8.41 -1.86
CA GLY A 119 10.83 7.83 -2.24
C GLY A 119 10.09 7.19 -1.05
N ILE A 120 10.81 6.49 -0.16
CA ILE A 120 10.23 5.93 1.07
C ILE A 120 9.76 7.05 2.01
N GLY A 121 10.57 8.09 2.20
CA GLY A 121 10.22 9.24 3.02
C GLY A 121 8.97 9.96 2.51
N ILE A 122 8.87 10.16 1.19
CA ILE A 122 7.68 10.73 0.54
C ILE A 122 6.47 9.83 0.77
N SER A 123 6.62 8.51 0.56
CA SER A 123 5.54 7.54 0.75
C SER A 123 5.02 7.52 2.20
N ALA A 124 5.92 7.60 3.18
CA ALA A 124 5.57 7.69 4.60
C ALA A 124 4.89 9.00 4.95
N GLY A 125 5.42 10.13 4.48
CA GLY A 125 4.78 11.44 4.67
C GLY A 125 3.37 11.49 4.09
N LEU A 126 3.19 11.01 2.85
CA LEU A 126 1.89 10.96 2.20
C LEU A 126 0.92 10.00 2.89
N SER A 127 1.39 8.84 3.35
CA SER A 127 0.55 7.90 4.12
C SER A 127 0.01 8.54 5.40
N LEU A 128 0.84 9.28 6.12
CA LEU A 128 0.42 10.02 7.32
C LEU A 128 -0.56 11.16 6.99
N ILE A 129 -0.32 11.90 5.90
CA ILE A 129 -1.23 12.95 5.43
C ILE A 129 -2.59 12.37 5.06
N LEU A 130 -2.61 11.28 4.29
CA LEU A 130 -3.84 10.59 3.90
C LEU A 130 -4.59 10.04 5.11
N LEU A 131 -3.88 9.48 6.08
CA LEU A 131 -4.47 9.02 7.34
C LEU A 131 -5.10 10.17 8.12
N TYR A 132 -4.38 11.28 8.27
CA TYR A 132 -4.87 12.48 8.95
C TYR A 132 -6.13 13.04 8.26
N LEU A 133 -6.13 13.13 6.92
CA LEU A 133 -7.28 13.59 6.14
C LEU A 133 -8.47 12.63 6.26
N GLY A 134 -8.23 11.32 6.19
CA GLY A 134 -9.24 10.28 6.38
C GLY A 134 -9.91 10.38 7.75
N LEU A 135 -9.11 10.41 8.82
CA LEU A 135 -9.60 10.55 10.20
C LEU A 135 -10.38 11.86 10.42
N ARG A 136 -9.88 12.99 9.90
CA ARG A 136 -10.57 14.28 10.00
C ARG A 136 -11.92 14.24 9.30
N ARG A 137 -12.00 13.64 8.11
CA ARG A 137 -13.25 13.52 7.35
C ARG A 137 -14.25 12.59 8.03
N PHE A 138 -13.78 11.48 8.57
CA PHE A 138 -14.59 10.52 9.32
C PHE A 138 -15.23 11.20 10.54
N ARG A 139 -14.42 11.88 11.37
CA ARG A 139 -14.91 12.58 12.57
C ARG A 139 -15.96 13.66 12.25
N ASN A 140 -15.79 14.38 11.15
CA ASN A 140 -16.79 15.37 10.71
C ASN A 140 -18.11 14.70 10.27
N THR A 141 -18.02 13.51 9.69
CA THR A 141 -19.19 12.75 9.22
C THR A 141 -19.92 12.10 10.40
N GLU A 142 -19.18 11.55 11.35
CA GLU A 142 -19.70 10.98 12.60
C GLU A 142 -20.52 12.00 13.40
N ARG A 143 -20.03 13.23 13.55
CA ARG A 143 -20.78 14.33 14.22
C ARG A 143 -22.12 14.62 13.55
N PHE A 144 -22.17 14.62 12.22
CA PHE A 144 -23.41 14.85 11.49
C PHE A 144 -24.43 13.73 11.68
N PHE A 145 -23.99 12.48 11.78
CA PHE A 145 -24.89 11.34 12.02
C PHE A 145 -25.33 11.23 13.48
N ALA A 146 -24.47 11.59 14.44
CA ALA A 146 -24.82 11.62 15.86
C ALA A 146 -25.94 12.63 16.17
N ASP A 147 -26.08 13.69 15.36
CA ASP A 147 -27.16 14.68 15.51
C ASP A 147 -28.49 14.25 14.84
N ILE A 148 -28.50 13.17 14.04
CA ILE A 148 -29.68 12.70 13.28
C ILE A 148 -30.38 11.50 13.95
N VAL A 149 -29.72 10.84 14.91
CA VAL A 149 -30.25 9.67 15.64
C VAL A 149 -30.82 10.07 16.99
#